data_AF-A0AAE6EI53-F1
#
_entry.id   AF-A0AAE6EI53-F1
#
_cell.length_a   1.000
_cell.length_b   1.000
_cell.length_c   1.000
_cell.angle_alpha   90.00
_cell.angle_beta   90.00
_cell.angle_gamma   90.00
#
_symmetry.space_group_name_H-M   'P 1'
#
loop_
_entity.id
_entity.type
_entity.pdbx_description
1 polymer ?
#
loop_
_entity_poly.entity_id
_entity_poly.type
_entity_poly.pdbx_seq_one_letter_code
_entity_poly.pdbx_strand_id
1 'polypeptide(L)'
;MKIRDLPLPVTATKADWLPGRTWIGFTPTGTGRDADAKCENTISKQMAGGLVLERVAQKMEDPRPGFENDPQVIRDRDTHRQLADRLVAVHELRPTSRPLIDVLGKDEFEHMQNVWAEPGKRKRWSVAFPIVRTWEIIGKPTAHSVLSSDVFNSTYRTQSSTLRIVTDKMRQEISDLEIVETPAQNAWIAIEDEILIAERSNIPTTTAATIDIDLRHALEGETEDRRVKIKRRAAWLAQKFWLSRQKAKSIRCDGCAFDPADKPDLKNLPVRSLFDVHHKDPLSEGVRRTTIADFSLLCPRCHRIEHLRLRHAAK
;
A
#
# COMPACT_ATOMS: atom_id res chain seq x y z
N MET A 1 13.95 5.79 -7.35
CA MET A 1 12.76 6.48 -7.93
C MET A 1 12.50 7.75 -7.12
N LYS A 2 11.67 8.68 -7.57
CA LYS A 2 11.28 9.86 -6.76
C LYS A 2 9.85 9.74 -6.25
N ILE A 3 9.50 10.51 -5.22
CA ILE A 3 8.12 10.53 -4.68
C ILE A 3 7.10 10.90 -5.77
N ARG A 4 7.43 11.83 -6.68
CA ARG A 4 6.55 12.19 -7.81
C ARG A 4 6.25 11.04 -8.78
N ASP A 5 7.07 10.00 -8.78
CA ASP A 5 6.93 8.83 -9.65
C ASP A 5 6.10 7.71 -8.99
N LEU A 6 5.59 7.93 -7.77
CA LEU A 6 4.78 6.95 -7.05
C LEU A 6 3.45 6.69 -7.77
N PRO A 7 2.93 5.44 -7.66
CA PRO A 7 1.69 5.05 -8.34
C PRO A 7 0.44 5.77 -7.80
N LEU A 8 0.54 6.36 -6.61
CA LEU A 8 -0.51 7.10 -5.93
C LEU A 8 0.09 8.36 -5.31
N PRO A 9 -0.67 9.47 -5.24
CA PRO A 9 -0.18 10.68 -4.61
C PRO A 9 -0.05 10.51 -3.09
N VAL A 10 0.88 11.25 -2.49
CA VAL A 10 0.93 11.42 -1.04
C VAL A 10 -0.21 12.37 -0.63
N THR A 11 -1.18 11.86 0.11
CA THR A 11 -2.40 12.56 0.52
C THR A 11 -2.40 12.91 1.99
N ALA A 12 -1.65 12.16 2.79
CA ALA A 12 -1.60 12.31 4.22
C ALA A 12 -0.19 12.14 4.77
N THR A 13 0.03 12.62 5.98
CA THR A 13 1.27 12.44 6.73
C THR A 13 0.99 12.10 8.18
N LYS A 14 1.89 11.33 8.79
CA LYS A 14 1.88 11.00 10.21
C LYS A 14 3.24 11.29 10.83
N ALA A 15 3.19 11.93 12.00
CA ALA A 15 4.32 12.00 12.90
C ALA A 15 4.16 10.92 13.99
N ASP A 16 5.06 9.94 14.02
CA ASP A 16 5.12 8.90 15.04
C ASP A 16 6.43 8.95 15.82
N TRP A 17 6.48 8.29 16.97
CA TRP A 17 7.71 8.27 17.77
C TRP A 17 8.79 7.40 17.16
N LEU A 18 8.39 6.35 16.45
CA LEU A 18 9.29 5.39 15.82
C LEU A 18 8.82 5.17 14.38
N PRO A 19 9.74 4.80 13.47
CA PRO A 19 9.35 4.38 12.14
C PRO A 19 8.46 3.13 12.19
N GLY A 20 7.34 3.20 11.49
CA GLY A 20 6.41 2.11 11.25
C GLY A 20 7.07 1.07 10.36
N ARG A 21 7.13 -0.17 10.85
CA ARG A 21 7.69 -1.31 10.10
C ARG A 21 6.59 -2.14 9.46
N THR A 22 5.51 -2.35 10.19
CA THR A 22 4.43 -3.29 9.84
C THR A 22 3.05 -2.63 9.86
N TRP A 23 2.86 -1.56 10.61
CA TRP A 23 1.59 -0.86 10.79
C TRP A 23 1.83 0.61 11.16
N ILE A 24 0.79 1.42 11.02
CA ILE A 24 0.68 2.77 11.60
C ILE A 24 -0.53 2.79 12.53
N GLY A 25 -0.32 3.27 13.76
CA GLY A 25 -1.31 3.18 14.84
C GLY A 25 -1.86 4.54 15.26
N PHE A 26 -3.09 4.50 15.76
CA PHE A 26 -3.84 5.67 16.19
C PHE A 26 -4.55 5.39 17.50
N THR A 27 -4.50 6.35 18.42
CA THR A 27 -5.21 6.28 19.71
C THR A 27 -6.55 6.99 19.57
N PRO A 28 -7.69 6.28 19.66
CA PRO A 28 -9.01 6.91 19.63
C PRO A 28 -9.20 7.88 20.79
N THR A 29 -9.73 9.07 20.52
CA THR A 29 -9.94 10.12 21.53
C THR A 29 -11.31 10.04 22.22
N GLY A 30 -12.23 9.21 21.71
CA GLY A 30 -13.58 9.03 22.27
C GLY A 30 -13.66 7.93 23.34
N THR A 31 -14.61 8.07 24.26
CA THR A 31 -14.90 7.08 25.33
C THR A 31 -16.06 6.14 25.00
N GLY A 32 -16.80 6.40 23.92
CA GLY A 32 -17.93 5.58 23.47
C GLY A 32 -17.53 4.26 22.80
N ARG A 33 -18.51 3.36 22.64
CA ARG A 33 -18.34 2.08 21.93
C ARG A 33 -17.97 2.24 20.45
N ASP A 34 -18.18 3.43 19.89
CA ASP A 34 -17.94 3.78 18.49
C ASP A 34 -16.64 4.57 18.27
N ALA A 35 -15.84 4.80 19.30
CA ALA A 35 -14.62 5.61 19.22
C ALA A 35 -13.63 5.05 18.18
N ASP A 36 -13.45 3.74 18.16
CA ASP A 36 -12.53 3.04 17.27
C ASP A 36 -13.01 3.14 15.82
N ALA A 37 -14.30 2.89 15.57
CA ALA A 37 -14.91 3.02 14.24
C ALA A 37 -14.87 4.47 13.71
N LYS A 38 -15.09 5.46 14.59
CA LYS A 38 -14.94 6.88 14.25
C LYS A 38 -13.50 7.23 13.89
N CYS A 39 -12.53 6.72 14.66
CA CYS A 39 -11.12 6.89 14.38
C CYS A 39 -10.78 6.29 13.00
N GLU A 40 -11.14 5.02 12.76
CA GLU A 40 -10.93 4.34 11.48
C GLU A 40 -11.51 5.14 10.31
N ASN A 41 -12.77 5.57 10.41
CA ASN A 41 -13.42 6.35 9.35
C ASN A 41 -12.70 7.69 9.08
N THR A 42 -12.24 8.38 10.13
CA THR A 42 -11.45 9.61 9.97
C THR A 42 -10.13 9.33 9.26
N ILE A 43 -9.39 8.30 9.66
CA ILE A 43 -8.12 7.93 9.02
C ILE A 43 -8.34 7.55 7.55
N SER A 44 -9.34 6.71 7.26
CA SER A 44 -9.68 6.30 5.90
C SER A 44 -10.06 7.47 5.00
N LYS A 45 -10.78 8.47 5.53
CA LYS A 45 -11.07 9.72 4.80
C LYS A 45 -9.81 10.55 4.56
N GLN A 46 -8.92 10.67 5.55
CA GLN A 46 -7.68 11.44 5.44
C GLN A 46 -6.71 10.81 4.45
N MET A 47 -6.62 9.48 4.40
CA MET A 47 -5.85 8.76 3.38
C MET A 47 -6.39 9.02 1.99
N ALA A 48 -7.71 9.14 1.82
CA ALA A 48 -8.36 9.41 0.53
C ALA A 48 -7.89 8.47 -0.60
N GLY A 49 -7.51 7.23 -0.27
CA GLY A 49 -6.95 6.25 -1.20
C GLY A 49 -5.54 6.55 -1.73
N GLY A 50 -4.83 7.51 -1.14
CA GLY A 50 -3.44 7.83 -1.44
C GLY A 50 -2.44 7.24 -0.43
N LEU A 51 -1.21 7.75 -0.48
CA LEU A 51 -0.10 7.30 0.34
C LEU A 51 0.10 8.19 1.57
N VAL A 52 0.68 7.60 2.62
CA VAL A 52 0.97 8.26 3.89
C VAL A 52 2.48 8.51 4.01
N LEU A 53 2.89 9.77 4.05
CA LEU A 53 4.25 10.15 4.41
C LEU A 53 4.48 9.92 5.91
N GLU A 54 5.58 9.29 6.25
CA GLU A 54 5.99 9.08 7.63
C GLU A 54 7.13 10.02 8.02
N ARG A 55 6.95 10.61 9.19
CA ARG A 55 7.94 11.43 9.89
C ARG A 55 8.11 10.91 11.31
N VAL A 56 9.34 10.91 11.81
CA VAL A 56 9.57 10.72 13.24
C VAL A 56 9.42 12.06 13.97
N ALA A 57 8.58 12.08 15.01
CA ALA A 57 8.33 13.24 15.83
C ALA A 57 9.63 13.78 16.46
N GLN A 58 9.66 15.05 16.83
CA GLN A 58 10.83 15.64 17.49
C GLN A 58 11.00 15.18 18.94
N LYS A 59 9.89 14.75 19.55
CA LYS A 59 9.83 14.32 20.94
C LYS A 59 9.03 13.02 21.02
N MET A 60 9.51 12.14 21.88
CA MET A 60 8.84 10.92 22.33
C MET A 60 8.30 11.19 23.74
N GLU A 61 7.12 10.66 24.07
CA GLU A 61 6.63 10.71 25.46
C GLU A 61 7.52 9.83 26.35
N ASP A 62 7.51 10.10 27.66
CA ASP A 62 8.13 9.22 28.62
C ASP A 62 7.29 7.96 28.84
N PRO A 63 7.93 6.80 29.06
CA PRO A 63 7.21 5.59 29.42
C PRO A 63 6.54 5.78 30.79
N ARG A 64 5.61 4.90 31.12
CA ARG A 64 5.05 4.88 32.48
C ARG A 64 6.14 4.62 33.53
N PRO A 65 5.95 5.15 34.76
CA PRO A 65 6.85 4.87 35.86
C PRO A 65 7.07 3.37 36.07
N GLY A 66 8.32 2.95 36.21
CA GLY A 66 8.74 1.55 36.33
C GLY A 66 9.23 0.90 35.04
N PHE A 67 9.09 1.57 33.89
CA PHE A 67 9.57 1.08 32.58
C PHE A 67 10.77 1.87 32.04
N GLU A 68 11.39 2.75 32.85
CA GLU A 68 12.51 3.59 32.42
C GLU A 68 13.73 2.78 31.98
N ASN A 69 13.94 1.63 32.62
CA ASN A 69 15.03 0.69 32.35
C ASN A 69 14.59 -0.50 31.48
N ASP A 70 13.39 -0.46 30.91
CA ASP A 70 12.92 -1.51 30.04
C ASP A 70 13.83 -1.60 28.78
N PRO A 71 14.36 -2.80 28.44
CA PRO A 71 15.27 -2.94 27.31
C PRO A 71 14.70 -2.49 25.97
N GLN A 72 13.38 -2.65 25.75
CA GLN A 72 12.72 -2.19 24.53
C GLN A 72 12.63 -0.66 24.52
N VAL A 73 12.24 -0.04 25.64
CA VAL A 73 12.16 1.43 25.76
C VAL A 73 13.50 2.10 25.50
N ILE A 74 14.60 1.51 26.00
CA ILE A 74 15.95 2.04 25.77
C ILE A 74 16.29 2.01 24.27
N ARG A 75 16.08 0.87 23.61
CA ARG A 75 16.30 0.72 22.15
C ARG A 75 15.45 1.70 21.34
N ASP A 76 14.19 1.86 21.73
CA ASP A 76 13.25 2.76 21.06
C ASP A 76 13.69 4.22 21.21
N ARG A 77 14.11 4.64 22.40
CA ARG A 77 14.65 5.99 22.63
C ARG A 77 15.92 6.26 21.83
N ASP A 78 16.82 5.28 21.73
CA ASP A 78 18.03 5.42 20.92
C ASP A 78 17.70 5.53 19.43
N THR A 79 16.77 4.71 18.94
CA THR A 79 16.25 4.78 17.57
C THR A 79 15.59 6.15 17.30
N HIS A 80 14.74 6.60 18.22
CA HIS A 80 14.10 7.92 18.14
C HIS A 80 15.14 9.03 18.08
N ARG A 81 16.17 9.01 18.93
CA ARG A 81 17.22 10.05 18.94
C ARG A 81 17.94 10.18 17.59
N GLN A 82 18.15 9.07 16.89
CA GLN A 82 18.80 9.05 15.57
C GLN A 82 17.89 9.59 14.47
N LEU A 83 16.58 9.38 14.61
CA LEU A 83 15.60 9.65 13.57
C LEU A 83 14.70 10.85 13.81
N ALA A 84 14.77 11.46 14.99
CA ALA A 84 13.93 12.60 15.37
C ALA A 84 13.95 13.67 14.28
N ASP A 85 12.77 14.19 13.97
CA ASP A 85 12.52 15.18 12.91
C ASP A 85 12.67 14.66 11.47
N ARG A 86 13.10 13.42 11.22
CA ARG A 86 13.36 12.92 9.86
C ARG A 86 12.10 12.44 9.15
N LEU A 87 12.06 12.67 7.84
CA LEU A 87 11.16 11.98 6.91
C LEU A 87 11.77 10.62 6.60
N VAL A 88 11.05 9.54 6.86
CA VAL A 88 11.64 8.19 6.85
C VAL A 88 11.14 7.31 5.72
N ALA A 89 9.85 7.37 5.40
CA ALA A 89 9.24 6.51 4.40
C ALA A 89 7.91 7.09 3.90
N VAL A 90 7.42 6.53 2.80
CA VAL A 90 6.05 6.70 2.31
C VAL A 90 5.40 5.33 2.29
N HIS A 91 4.16 5.21 2.77
CA HIS A 91 3.48 3.93 2.96
C HIS A 91 2.15 3.88 2.21
N GLU A 92 1.84 2.71 1.65
CA GLU A 92 0.45 2.34 1.32
C GLU A 92 -0.12 1.56 2.50
N LEU A 93 -1.17 2.09 3.11
CA LEU A 93 -1.86 1.45 4.21
C LEU A 93 -3.09 0.68 3.71
N ARG A 94 -3.42 -0.43 4.38
CA ARG A 94 -4.69 -1.13 4.13
C ARG A 94 -5.84 -0.33 4.77
N PRO A 95 -6.90 0.06 4.03
CA PRO A 95 -7.97 0.93 4.57
C PRO A 95 -8.85 0.34 5.67
N THR A 96 -8.71 -0.94 5.95
CA THR A 96 -9.42 -1.63 7.03
C THR A 96 -8.53 -1.67 8.25
N SER A 97 -9.03 -1.14 9.37
CA SER A 97 -8.32 -1.29 10.63
C SER A 97 -8.40 -2.75 11.08
N ARG A 98 -7.33 -3.23 11.69
CA ARG A 98 -7.33 -4.50 12.40
C ARG A 98 -7.09 -4.21 13.88
N PRO A 99 -7.69 -4.99 14.80
CA PRO A 99 -7.29 -4.93 16.20
C PRO A 99 -5.77 -5.09 16.27
N LEU A 100 -5.08 -4.14 16.91
CA LEU A 100 -3.61 -4.14 16.93
C LEU A 100 -3.05 -5.44 17.55
N ILE A 101 -3.77 -6.04 18.49
CA ILE A 101 -3.44 -7.34 19.08
C ILE A 101 -3.34 -8.47 18.04
N ASP A 102 -4.14 -8.42 16.96
CA ASP A 102 -4.09 -9.42 15.89
C ASP A 102 -2.89 -9.19 14.95
N VAL A 103 -2.29 -8.00 14.99
CA VAL A 103 -1.12 -7.63 14.18
C VAL A 103 0.18 -7.90 14.95
N LEU A 104 0.24 -7.54 16.23
CA LEU A 104 1.43 -7.69 17.08
C LEU A 104 1.50 -9.03 17.82
N GLY A 105 0.34 -9.67 18.04
CA GLY A 105 0.22 -10.75 19.01
C GLY A 105 0.01 -10.21 20.43
N LYS A 106 -0.45 -11.11 21.31
CA LYS A 106 -0.91 -10.78 22.67
C LYS A 106 0.19 -10.16 23.52
N ASP A 107 1.37 -10.77 23.57
CA ASP A 107 2.44 -10.38 24.50
C ASP A 107 3.02 -9.00 24.15
N GLU A 108 3.29 -8.76 22.87
CA GLU A 108 3.80 -7.47 22.40
C GLU A 108 2.74 -6.37 22.58
N PHE A 109 1.47 -6.66 22.27
CA PHE A 109 0.38 -5.72 22.52
C PHE A 109 0.24 -5.39 24.02
N GLU A 110 0.27 -6.39 24.89
CA GLU A 110 0.15 -6.19 26.34
C GLU A 110 1.32 -5.38 26.91
N HIS A 111 2.54 -5.70 26.48
CA HIS A 111 3.74 -4.95 26.83
C HIS A 111 3.62 -3.49 26.39
N MET A 112 3.26 -3.23 25.14
CA MET A 112 3.08 -1.88 24.61
C MET A 112 2.03 -1.09 25.40
N GLN A 113 0.88 -1.69 25.73
CA GLN A 113 -0.13 -1.03 26.57
C GLN A 113 0.39 -0.78 28.00
N ASN A 114 1.19 -1.69 28.57
CA ASN A 114 1.77 -1.50 29.90
C ASN A 114 2.74 -0.32 29.95
N VAL A 115 3.58 -0.17 28.93
CA VAL A 115 4.60 0.87 28.85
C VAL A 115 3.99 2.24 28.52
N TRP A 116 3.03 2.31 27.60
CA TRP A 116 2.64 3.59 26.95
C TRP A 116 1.20 4.04 27.20
N ALA A 117 0.31 3.17 27.70
CA ALA A 117 -1.09 3.55 27.90
C ALA A 117 -1.32 4.28 29.23
N GLU A 118 -2.24 5.26 29.25
CA GLU A 118 -2.63 5.90 30.50
C GLU A 118 -3.25 4.87 31.48
N PRO A 119 -3.08 5.06 32.81
CA PRO A 119 -3.74 4.23 33.81
C PRO A 119 -5.25 4.13 33.55
N GLY A 120 -5.78 2.90 33.48
CA GLY A 120 -7.20 2.65 33.21
C GLY A 120 -7.65 2.86 31.76
N LYS A 121 -6.76 3.25 30.84
CA LYS A 121 -7.08 3.49 29.41
C LYS A 121 -6.15 2.70 28.49
N ARG A 122 -6.28 1.37 28.48
CA ARG A 122 -5.54 0.44 27.60
C ARG A 122 -6.02 0.52 26.14
N LYS A 123 -5.86 1.69 25.52
CA LYS A 123 -6.26 1.98 24.14
C LYS A 123 -5.16 2.66 23.32
N ARG A 124 -3.91 2.65 23.80
CA ARG A 124 -2.82 3.30 23.07
C ARG A 124 -2.64 2.60 21.74
N TRP A 125 -2.79 3.33 20.63
CA TRP A 125 -2.72 2.77 19.27
C TRP A 125 -3.67 1.59 19.02
N SER A 126 -4.85 1.55 19.66
CA SER A 126 -5.78 0.42 19.50
C SER A 126 -6.34 0.26 18.08
N VAL A 127 -6.30 1.33 17.28
CA VAL A 127 -6.65 1.31 15.85
C VAL A 127 -5.38 1.32 15.03
N ALA A 128 -5.12 0.24 14.30
CA ALA A 128 -3.92 0.08 13.50
C ALA A 128 -4.23 -0.25 12.05
N PHE A 129 -3.49 0.38 11.16
CA PHE A 129 -3.58 0.21 9.73
C PHE A 129 -2.32 -0.52 9.25
N PRO A 130 -2.44 -1.75 8.73
CA PRO A 130 -1.31 -2.49 8.19
C PRO A 130 -0.61 -1.73 7.04
N ILE A 131 0.72 -1.69 7.07
CA ILE A 131 1.54 -1.21 5.96
C ILE A 131 1.66 -2.35 4.95
N VAL A 132 1.09 -2.17 3.76
CA VAL A 132 1.05 -3.22 2.73
C VAL A 132 2.02 -2.98 1.59
N ARG A 133 2.54 -1.75 1.46
CA ARG A 133 3.71 -1.37 0.64
C ARG A 133 4.42 -0.21 1.29
N THR A 134 5.74 -0.12 1.11
CA THR A 134 6.55 0.95 1.67
C THR A 134 7.67 1.36 0.72
N TRP A 135 7.97 2.65 0.75
CA TRP A 135 9.09 3.24 0.03
C TRP A 135 9.94 4.03 1.02
N GLU A 136 11.14 3.55 1.32
CA GLU A 136 12.06 4.25 2.22
C GLU A 136 12.64 5.48 1.54
N ILE A 137 12.72 6.59 2.27
CA ILE A 137 13.34 7.83 1.80
C ILE A 137 14.85 7.73 1.99
N ILE A 138 15.59 7.86 0.89
CA ILE A 138 17.05 7.80 0.89
C ILE A 138 17.61 9.00 1.66
N GLY A 139 18.60 8.75 2.52
CA GLY A 139 19.24 9.77 3.36
C GLY A 139 18.40 10.26 4.55
N LYS A 140 17.09 9.96 4.57
CA LYS A 140 16.15 10.31 5.65
C LYS A 140 16.32 11.77 6.11
N PRO A 141 16.14 12.77 5.23
CA PRO A 141 16.40 14.16 5.56
C PRO A 141 15.50 14.65 6.70
N THR A 142 15.96 15.66 7.44
CA THR A 142 15.11 16.31 8.45
C THR A 142 13.97 17.03 7.73
N ALA A 143 12.76 17.03 8.29
CA ALA A 143 11.64 17.68 7.63
C ALA A 143 11.85 19.19 7.52
N HIS A 144 12.61 19.81 8.44
CA HIS A 144 13.00 21.23 8.32
C HIS A 144 13.93 21.52 7.14
N SER A 145 14.71 20.54 6.68
CA SER A 145 15.57 20.72 5.50
C SER A 145 14.81 20.59 4.18
N VAL A 146 13.63 19.97 4.20
CA VAL A 146 12.81 19.71 3.01
C VAL A 146 11.63 20.67 2.92
N LEU A 147 10.96 20.91 4.04
CA LEU A 147 9.71 21.67 4.10
C LEU A 147 9.98 23.12 4.43
N SER A 148 9.30 24.02 3.73
CA SER A 148 9.31 25.44 4.10
C SER A 148 8.72 25.63 5.49
N SER A 149 9.15 26.67 6.22
CA SER A 149 8.67 26.93 7.58
C SER A 149 7.16 27.04 7.66
N ASP A 150 6.50 27.60 6.64
CA ASP A 150 5.04 27.71 6.59
C ASP A 150 4.36 26.34 6.48
N VAL A 151 4.87 25.46 5.61
CA VAL A 151 4.34 24.10 5.44
C VAL A 151 4.59 23.28 6.69
N PHE A 152 5.80 23.39 7.24
CA PHE A 152 6.17 22.70 8.47
C PHE A 152 5.28 23.14 9.64
N ASN A 153 5.10 24.44 9.85
CA ASN A 153 4.31 24.95 10.97
C ASN A 153 2.81 24.66 10.81
N SER A 154 2.25 24.84 9.61
CA SER A 154 0.84 24.50 9.37
C SER A 154 0.57 23.01 9.55
N THR A 155 1.54 22.16 9.18
CA THR A 155 1.38 20.71 9.26
C THR A 155 1.74 20.17 10.64
N TYR A 156 2.88 20.48 11.24
CA TYR A 156 3.42 19.77 12.41
C TYR A 156 3.50 20.59 13.70
N ARG A 157 2.99 21.83 13.75
CA ARG A 157 3.05 22.66 14.97
C ARG A 157 2.37 22.01 16.18
N THR A 158 1.34 21.19 15.96
CA THR A 158 0.65 20.46 17.03
C THR A 158 0.88 18.96 16.89
N GLN A 159 0.82 18.23 18.00
CA GLN A 159 0.66 16.78 17.94
C GLN A 159 -0.73 16.44 17.42
N SER A 160 -0.87 15.32 16.69
CA SER A 160 -2.15 14.84 16.18
C SER A 160 -2.32 13.37 16.52
N SER A 161 -3.51 13.01 16.99
CA SER A 161 -3.94 11.62 17.17
C SER A 161 -4.39 10.95 15.87
N THR A 162 -4.48 11.71 14.77
CA THR A 162 -4.89 11.25 13.43
C THR A 162 -3.90 11.67 12.35
N LEU A 163 -4.14 11.27 11.10
CA LEU A 163 -3.34 11.72 9.96
C LEU A 163 -3.55 13.22 9.72
N ARG A 164 -2.57 13.85 9.07
CA ARG A 164 -2.67 15.23 8.59
C ARG A 164 -2.72 15.25 7.09
N ILE A 165 -3.63 16.04 6.53
CA ILE A 165 -3.78 16.14 5.08
C ILE A 165 -2.56 16.88 4.51
N VAL A 166 -1.97 16.31 3.47
CA VAL A 166 -0.83 16.89 2.74
C VAL A 166 -1.37 17.86 1.70
N THR A 167 -0.92 19.11 1.76
CA THR A 167 -1.29 20.17 0.81
C THR A 167 -0.53 20.01 -0.52
N ASP A 168 -0.99 20.69 -1.59
CA ASP A 168 -0.27 20.68 -2.87
C ASP A 168 1.15 21.25 -2.73
N LYS A 169 1.32 22.32 -1.93
CA LYS A 169 2.63 22.90 -1.65
C LYS A 169 3.56 21.87 -0.98
N MET A 170 3.07 21.15 0.03
CA MET A 170 3.85 20.10 0.67
C MET A 170 4.18 18.96 -0.30
N ARG A 171 3.23 18.52 -1.13
CA ARG A 171 3.48 17.53 -2.19
C ARG A 171 4.60 17.96 -3.13
N GLN A 172 4.62 19.23 -3.53
CA GLN A 172 5.66 19.78 -4.38
C GLN A 172 7.03 19.77 -3.68
N GLU A 173 7.10 20.19 -2.42
CA GLU A 173 8.34 20.24 -1.62
C GLU A 173 8.96 18.84 -1.40
N ILE A 174 8.14 17.79 -1.27
CA ILE A 174 8.65 16.40 -1.11
C ILE A 174 8.83 15.66 -2.45
N SER A 175 8.39 16.23 -3.57
CA SER A 175 8.23 15.52 -4.85
C SER A 175 9.52 14.92 -5.40
N ASP A 176 10.66 15.58 -5.14
CA ASP A 176 11.97 15.20 -5.64
C ASP A 176 12.79 14.31 -4.69
N LEU A 177 12.25 14.00 -3.51
CA LEU A 177 12.92 13.08 -2.58
C LEU A 177 13.11 11.71 -3.23
N GLU A 178 14.34 11.21 -3.13
CA GLU A 178 14.69 9.89 -3.61
C GLU A 178 14.16 8.82 -2.66
N ILE A 179 13.60 7.78 -3.24
CA ILE A 179 13.00 6.67 -2.52
C ILE A 179 13.36 5.33 -3.17
N VAL A 180 13.28 4.27 -2.37
CA VAL A 180 13.44 2.88 -2.77
C VAL A 180 12.29 2.05 -2.21
N GLU A 181 11.61 1.27 -3.06
CA GLU A 181 10.59 0.34 -2.59
C GLU A 181 11.24 -0.78 -1.78
N THR A 182 10.72 -1.05 -0.58
CA THR A 182 11.18 -2.16 0.24
C THR A 182 10.02 -3.12 0.53
N PRO A 183 10.28 -4.43 0.69
CA PRO A 183 9.22 -5.40 0.97
C PRO A 183 8.50 -5.06 2.28
N ALA A 184 7.19 -4.84 2.20
CA ALA A 184 6.36 -4.68 3.38
C ALA A 184 6.04 -6.06 3.97
N GLN A 185 6.37 -6.26 5.24
CA GLN A 185 6.13 -7.53 5.94
C GLN A 185 4.64 -7.92 5.95
N ASN A 186 3.74 -6.93 5.93
CA ASN A 186 2.30 -7.12 5.95
C ASN A 186 1.64 -7.08 4.55
N ALA A 187 2.42 -7.17 3.47
CA ALA A 187 1.86 -7.23 2.11
C ALA A 187 0.86 -8.38 1.91
N TRP A 188 1.06 -9.51 2.61
CA TRP A 188 0.15 -10.67 2.60
C TRP A 188 -1.27 -10.33 3.06
N ILE A 189 -1.44 -9.38 4.00
CA ILE A 189 -2.76 -8.96 4.48
C ILE A 189 -3.62 -8.42 3.34
N ALA A 190 -3.03 -7.58 2.48
CA ALA A 190 -3.74 -7.07 1.32
C ALA A 190 -4.07 -8.19 0.32
N ILE A 191 -3.17 -9.16 0.13
CA ILE A 191 -3.40 -10.29 -0.77
C ILE A 191 -4.60 -11.12 -0.28
N GLU A 192 -4.66 -11.47 1.01
CA GLU A 192 -5.78 -12.24 1.57
C GLU A 192 -7.11 -11.50 1.45
N ASP A 193 -7.15 -10.21 1.79
CA ASP A 193 -8.38 -9.43 1.65
C ASP A 193 -8.83 -9.35 0.18
N GLU A 194 -7.89 -9.21 -0.75
CA GLU A 194 -8.18 -9.17 -2.19
C GLU A 194 -8.66 -10.51 -2.73
N ILE A 195 -8.14 -11.64 -2.21
CA ILE A 195 -8.65 -12.99 -2.51
C ILE A 195 -10.12 -13.10 -2.09
N LEU A 196 -10.47 -12.69 -0.87
CA LEU A 196 -11.85 -12.75 -0.38
C LEU A 196 -12.81 -11.90 -1.23
N ILE A 197 -12.34 -10.74 -1.71
CA ILE A 197 -13.12 -9.90 -2.64
C ILE A 197 -13.27 -10.59 -4.00
N ALA A 198 -12.19 -11.18 -4.52
CA ALA A 198 -12.20 -11.86 -5.81
C ALA A 198 -13.11 -13.10 -5.79
N GLU A 199 -13.16 -13.85 -4.69
CA GLU A 199 -14.08 -14.98 -4.49
C GLU A 199 -15.55 -14.57 -4.66
N ARG A 200 -15.91 -13.39 -4.14
CA ARG A 200 -17.28 -12.84 -4.23
C ARG A 200 -17.58 -12.09 -5.53
N SER A 201 -16.55 -11.82 -6.34
CA SER A 201 -16.69 -11.05 -7.57
C SER A 201 -17.12 -11.92 -8.75
N ASN A 202 -17.94 -11.35 -9.63
CA ASN A 202 -18.23 -11.95 -10.93
C ASN A 202 -17.12 -11.60 -11.93
N ILE A 203 -16.36 -12.60 -12.37
CA ILE A 203 -15.21 -12.44 -13.27
C ILE A 203 -15.55 -13.11 -14.61
N PRO A 204 -15.44 -12.41 -15.74
CA PRO A 204 -15.69 -13.03 -17.04
C PRO A 204 -14.78 -14.24 -17.28
N THR A 205 -15.36 -15.33 -17.79
CA THR A 205 -14.64 -16.58 -18.07
C THR A 205 -13.46 -16.39 -19.02
N THR A 206 -13.59 -15.47 -19.98
CA THR A 206 -12.51 -15.11 -20.91
C THR A 206 -11.33 -14.49 -20.19
N THR A 207 -11.56 -13.54 -19.27
CA THR A 207 -10.49 -12.93 -18.45
C THR A 207 -9.80 -13.98 -17.58
N ALA A 208 -10.57 -14.88 -16.94
CA ALA A 208 -10.00 -15.95 -16.13
C ALA A 208 -9.13 -16.91 -16.96
N ALA A 209 -9.58 -17.29 -18.16
CA ALA A 209 -8.83 -18.18 -19.05
C ALA A 209 -7.51 -17.56 -19.53
N THR A 210 -7.49 -16.26 -19.87
CA THR A 210 -6.24 -15.56 -20.25
C THR A 210 -5.24 -15.58 -19.10
N ILE A 211 -5.68 -15.28 -17.88
CA ILE A 211 -4.80 -15.28 -16.70
C ILE A 211 -4.29 -16.68 -16.34
N ASP A 212 -5.10 -17.72 -16.55
CA ASP A 212 -4.63 -19.10 -16.35
C ASP A 212 -3.50 -19.48 -17.31
N ILE A 213 -3.53 -18.95 -18.54
CA ILE A 213 -2.44 -19.12 -19.52
C ILE A 213 -1.19 -18.36 -19.04
N ASP A 214 -1.33 -17.12 -18.59
CA ASP A 214 -0.22 -16.31 -18.08
C ASP A 214 0.47 -16.95 -16.86
N LEU A 215 -0.32 -17.47 -15.91
CA LEU A 215 0.18 -17.99 -14.63
C LEU A 215 0.54 -19.48 -14.66
N ARG A 216 0.52 -20.13 -15.82
CA ARG A 216 0.69 -21.59 -15.94
C ARG A 216 1.95 -22.13 -15.26
N HIS A 217 3.03 -21.34 -15.24
CA HIS A 217 4.34 -21.72 -14.68
C HIS A 217 4.77 -20.85 -13.50
N ALA A 218 3.87 -20.01 -12.98
CA ALA A 218 4.22 -18.96 -12.03
C ALA A 218 4.17 -19.38 -10.54
N LEU A 219 3.46 -20.47 -10.23
CA LEU A 219 3.04 -20.81 -8.86
C LEU A 219 3.56 -22.18 -8.40
N GLU A 220 4.80 -22.50 -8.77
CA GLU A 220 5.47 -23.70 -8.27
C GLU A 220 5.63 -23.65 -6.74
N GLY A 221 5.47 -24.79 -6.06
CA GLY A 221 5.55 -24.88 -4.59
C GLY A 221 4.27 -24.52 -3.81
N GLU A 222 3.27 -23.90 -4.45
CA GLU A 222 1.98 -23.61 -3.82
C GLU A 222 1.04 -24.82 -3.80
N THR A 223 0.16 -24.89 -2.79
CA THR A 223 -0.92 -25.89 -2.75
C THR A 223 -1.95 -25.61 -3.84
N GLU A 224 -2.66 -26.65 -4.30
CA GLU A 224 -3.63 -26.48 -5.39
C GLU A 224 -4.77 -25.51 -5.00
N ASP A 225 -5.27 -25.61 -3.77
CA ASP A 225 -6.26 -24.67 -3.24
C ASP A 225 -5.75 -23.23 -3.24
N ARG A 226 -4.47 -23.03 -2.88
CA ARG A 226 -3.86 -21.70 -2.87
C ARG A 226 -3.68 -21.15 -4.29
N ARG A 227 -3.27 -21.99 -5.24
CA ARG A 227 -3.17 -21.63 -6.67
C ARG A 227 -4.50 -21.16 -7.23
N VAL A 228 -5.58 -21.87 -6.95
CA VAL A 228 -6.92 -21.49 -7.42
C VAL A 228 -7.30 -20.09 -6.91
N LYS A 229 -7.06 -19.81 -5.62
CA LYS A 229 -7.34 -18.50 -5.01
C LYS A 229 -6.49 -17.38 -5.61
N ILE A 230 -5.20 -17.62 -5.78
CA ILE A 230 -4.26 -16.67 -6.38
C ILE A 230 -4.65 -16.37 -7.83
N LYS A 231 -4.89 -17.39 -8.66
CA LYS A 231 -5.33 -17.23 -10.05
C LYS A 231 -6.63 -16.43 -10.14
N ARG A 232 -7.59 -16.70 -9.24
CA ARG A 232 -8.84 -15.96 -9.18
C ARG A 232 -8.63 -14.49 -8.83
N ARG A 233 -7.75 -14.19 -7.86
CA ARG A 233 -7.35 -12.81 -7.52
C ARG A 233 -6.70 -12.11 -8.71
N ALA A 234 -5.76 -12.75 -9.40
CA ALA A 234 -5.12 -12.18 -10.58
C ALA A 234 -6.14 -11.89 -11.71
N ALA A 235 -7.10 -12.78 -11.95
CA ALA A 235 -8.19 -12.56 -12.90
C ALA A 235 -9.10 -11.38 -12.51
N TRP A 236 -9.36 -11.22 -11.20
CA TRP A 236 -10.08 -10.07 -10.68
C TRP A 236 -9.31 -8.76 -10.89
N LEU A 237 -7.99 -8.73 -10.63
CA LEU A 237 -7.14 -7.57 -10.90
C LEU A 237 -7.08 -7.24 -12.40
N ALA A 238 -6.96 -8.25 -13.26
CA ALA A 238 -6.99 -8.09 -14.72
C ALA A 238 -8.31 -7.47 -15.20
N GLN A 239 -9.45 -7.91 -14.62
CA GLN A 239 -10.74 -7.32 -14.92
C GLN A 239 -10.83 -5.87 -14.42
N LYS A 240 -10.31 -5.57 -13.23
CA LYS A 240 -10.25 -4.21 -12.68
C LYS A 240 -9.39 -3.29 -13.56
N PHE A 241 -8.27 -3.79 -14.07
CA PHE A 241 -7.41 -3.09 -15.03
C PHE A 241 -8.15 -2.80 -16.35
N TRP A 242 -8.86 -3.78 -16.92
CA TRP A 242 -9.69 -3.55 -18.11
C TRP A 242 -10.73 -2.43 -17.89
N LEU A 243 -11.47 -2.49 -16.78
CA LEU A 243 -12.48 -1.49 -16.45
C LEU A 243 -11.88 -0.10 -16.23
N SER A 244 -10.68 -0.01 -15.64
CA SER A 244 -10.00 1.28 -15.45
C SER A 244 -9.59 1.88 -16.80
N ARG A 245 -9.08 1.08 -17.74
CA ARG A 245 -8.74 1.52 -19.11
C ARG A 245 -9.97 2.02 -19.87
N GLN A 246 -11.09 1.31 -19.73
CA GLN A 246 -12.36 1.71 -20.32
C GLN A 246 -12.86 3.05 -19.76
N LYS A 247 -12.86 3.20 -18.44
CA LYS A 247 -13.26 4.46 -17.78
C LYS A 247 -12.38 5.63 -18.21
N ALA A 248 -11.07 5.40 -18.34
CA ALA A 248 -10.10 6.40 -18.78
C ALA A 248 -10.08 6.62 -20.31
N LYS A 249 -10.94 5.95 -21.09
CA LYS A 249 -10.97 5.99 -22.56
C LYS A 249 -9.58 5.77 -23.19
N SER A 250 -8.84 4.81 -22.64
CA SER A 250 -7.45 4.54 -23.01
C SER A 250 -7.29 3.13 -23.59
N ILE A 251 -8.31 2.60 -24.25
CA ILE A 251 -8.29 1.24 -24.80
C ILE A 251 -7.46 1.21 -26.09
N ARG A 252 -6.17 0.90 -25.94
CA ARG A 252 -5.23 0.68 -27.04
C ARG A 252 -4.17 -0.34 -26.61
N CYS A 253 -3.55 -1.00 -27.59
CA CYS A 253 -2.47 -1.95 -27.33
C CYS A 253 -1.26 -1.22 -26.76
N ASP A 254 -0.77 -1.64 -25.60
CA ASP A 254 0.43 -1.07 -24.98
C ASP A 254 1.72 -1.45 -25.73
N GLY A 255 1.70 -2.52 -26.54
CA GLY A 255 2.85 -2.98 -27.31
C GLY A 255 3.01 -2.34 -28.70
N CYS A 256 1.90 -2.11 -29.42
CA CYS A 256 1.94 -1.59 -30.81
C CYS A 256 1.02 -0.41 -31.08
N ALA A 257 0.41 0.17 -30.04
CA ALA A 257 -0.55 1.27 -30.13
C ALA A 257 -1.81 0.99 -30.97
N PHE A 258 -2.09 -0.26 -31.34
CA PHE A 258 -3.31 -0.65 -32.06
C PHE A 258 -4.57 -0.15 -31.34
N ASP A 259 -5.39 0.59 -32.07
CA ASP A 259 -6.70 1.11 -31.66
C ASP A 259 -7.79 0.63 -32.65
N PRO A 260 -8.81 -0.13 -32.19
CA PRO A 260 -9.93 -0.54 -33.04
C PRO A 260 -10.73 0.62 -33.63
N ALA A 261 -10.71 1.80 -33.01
CA ALA A 261 -11.44 2.97 -33.51
C ALA A 261 -10.91 3.44 -34.88
N ASP A 262 -9.64 3.16 -35.18
CA ASP A 262 -8.98 3.51 -36.44
C ASP A 262 -9.30 2.52 -37.58
N LYS A 263 -10.08 1.48 -37.30
CA LYS A 263 -10.37 0.37 -38.22
C LYS A 263 -11.87 0.24 -38.47
N PRO A 264 -12.37 0.78 -39.62
CA PRO A 264 -13.80 0.74 -39.94
C PRO A 264 -14.41 -0.66 -39.94
N ASP A 265 -13.63 -1.65 -40.36
CA ASP A 265 -13.98 -3.08 -40.42
C ASP A 265 -14.16 -3.72 -39.03
N LEU A 266 -13.61 -3.12 -37.97
CA LEU A 266 -13.69 -3.64 -36.61
C LEU A 266 -14.73 -2.91 -35.74
N LYS A 267 -15.37 -1.86 -36.26
CA LYS A 267 -16.25 -0.95 -35.50
C LYS A 267 -17.44 -1.65 -34.82
N ASN A 268 -17.93 -2.74 -35.42
CA ASN A 268 -19.08 -3.48 -34.91
C ASN A 268 -18.70 -4.66 -34.00
N LEU A 269 -17.40 -4.93 -33.82
CA LEU A 269 -16.95 -6.01 -32.95
C LEU A 269 -16.89 -5.55 -31.49
N PRO A 270 -17.20 -6.42 -30.52
CA PRO A 270 -17.02 -6.10 -29.11
C PRO A 270 -15.55 -5.75 -28.82
N VAL A 271 -15.27 -4.51 -28.42
CA VAL A 271 -13.88 -4.04 -28.19
C VAL A 271 -13.10 -4.97 -27.24
N ARG A 272 -13.77 -5.54 -26.23
CA ARG A 272 -13.16 -6.49 -25.27
C ARG A 272 -12.59 -7.74 -25.95
N SER A 273 -13.14 -8.21 -27.07
CA SER A 273 -12.66 -9.42 -27.75
C SER A 273 -11.44 -9.16 -28.64
N LEU A 274 -11.06 -7.90 -28.84
CA LEU A 274 -9.91 -7.49 -29.66
C LEU A 274 -8.62 -7.36 -28.84
N PHE A 275 -8.70 -7.54 -27.52
CA PHE A 275 -7.59 -7.38 -26.59
C PHE A 275 -7.52 -8.50 -25.55
N ASP A 276 -6.29 -8.82 -25.15
CA ASP A 276 -5.97 -9.65 -24.01
C ASP A 276 -5.35 -8.78 -22.90
N VAL A 277 -5.71 -9.07 -21.66
CA VAL A 277 -5.03 -8.47 -20.49
C VAL A 277 -3.92 -9.44 -20.11
N HIS A 278 -2.68 -8.99 -20.25
CA HIS A 278 -1.48 -9.80 -20.06
C HIS A 278 -0.77 -9.42 -18.76
N HIS A 279 -0.43 -10.42 -17.95
CA HIS A 279 0.34 -10.28 -16.72
C HIS A 279 1.84 -10.17 -17.03
N LYS A 280 2.44 -9.01 -16.74
CA LYS A 280 3.83 -8.68 -17.13
C LYS A 280 4.89 -9.54 -16.43
N ASP A 281 4.68 -9.84 -15.16
CA ASP A 281 5.60 -10.64 -14.34
C ASP A 281 4.82 -11.73 -13.58
N PRO A 282 4.46 -12.83 -14.26
CA PRO A 282 3.69 -13.92 -13.67
C PRO A 282 4.33 -14.50 -12.40
N LEU A 283 5.66 -14.65 -12.37
CA LEU A 283 6.40 -15.31 -11.28
C LEU A 283 6.30 -14.58 -9.93
N SER A 284 6.04 -13.27 -9.98
CA SER A 284 5.83 -12.45 -8.78
C SER A 284 4.47 -12.67 -8.11
N GLU A 285 3.51 -13.31 -8.77
CA GLU A 285 2.15 -13.49 -8.26
C GLU A 285 2.16 -14.41 -7.03
N GLY A 286 1.52 -13.98 -5.94
CA GLY A 286 1.53 -14.71 -4.66
C GLY A 286 2.78 -14.49 -3.80
N VAL A 287 3.92 -14.15 -4.41
CA VAL A 287 5.18 -13.83 -3.70
C VAL A 287 5.21 -12.37 -3.25
N ARG A 288 4.85 -11.44 -4.15
CA ARG A 288 4.64 -10.03 -3.83
C ARG A 288 3.21 -9.63 -4.13
N ARG A 289 2.79 -8.51 -3.53
CA ARG A 289 1.50 -7.91 -3.89
C ARG A 289 1.56 -7.35 -5.31
N THR A 290 0.97 -8.06 -6.26
CA THR A 290 0.70 -7.56 -7.62
C THR A 290 -0.48 -6.59 -7.62
N THR A 291 -0.47 -5.67 -8.56
CA THR A 291 -1.42 -4.58 -8.71
C THR A 291 -1.86 -4.45 -10.17
N ILE A 292 -2.78 -3.53 -10.46
CA ILE A 292 -3.19 -3.26 -11.85
C ILE A 292 -2.03 -2.77 -12.74
N ALA A 293 -0.94 -2.24 -12.16
CA ALA A 293 0.24 -1.79 -12.90
C ALA A 293 1.06 -2.97 -13.47
N ASP A 294 0.88 -4.17 -12.90
CA ASP A 294 1.52 -5.40 -13.33
C ASP A 294 0.83 -6.04 -14.55
N PHE A 295 -0.20 -5.38 -15.09
CA PHE A 295 -0.91 -5.81 -16.29
C PHE A 295 -0.64 -4.86 -17.47
N SER A 296 -0.79 -5.41 -18.67
CA SER A 296 -0.75 -4.69 -19.94
C SER A 296 -1.95 -5.07 -20.79
N LEU A 297 -2.42 -4.16 -21.63
CA LEU A 297 -3.46 -4.44 -22.60
C LEU A 297 -2.79 -4.71 -23.96
N LEU A 298 -2.86 -5.94 -24.45
CA LEU A 298 -2.19 -6.34 -25.68
C LEU A 298 -3.19 -6.82 -26.73
N CYS A 299 -2.93 -6.53 -28.01
CA CYS A 299 -3.65 -7.21 -29.08
C CYS A 299 -3.15 -8.68 -29.17
N PRO A 300 -3.94 -9.60 -29.77
CA PRO A 300 -3.57 -11.02 -29.84
C PRO A 300 -2.17 -11.29 -30.43
N ARG A 301 -1.71 -10.45 -31.37
CA ARG A 301 -0.37 -10.54 -31.94
C ARG A 301 0.71 -10.19 -30.91
N CYS A 302 0.59 -9.04 -30.25
CA CYS A 302 1.59 -8.60 -29.27
C CYS A 302 1.63 -9.55 -28.07
N HIS A 303 0.47 -10.04 -27.65
CA HIS A 303 0.36 -11.00 -26.55
C HIS A 303 1.13 -12.31 -26.84
N ARG A 304 0.96 -12.89 -28.04
CA ARG A 304 1.73 -14.09 -28.46
C ARG A 304 3.23 -13.83 -28.52
N ILE A 305 3.64 -12.68 -29.06
CA ILE A 305 5.07 -12.30 -29.14
C ILE A 305 5.66 -12.23 -27.73
N GLU A 306 4.94 -11.66 -26.78
CA GLU A 306 5.43 -11.52 -25.41
C GLU A 306 5.61 -12.88 -24.70
N HIS A 307 4.65 -13.80 -24.86
CA HIS A 307 4.84 -15.16 -24.36
C HIS A 307 6.04 -15.87 -25.00
N LEU A 308 6.30 -15.66 -26.28
CA LEU A 308 7.50 -16.21 -26.94
C LEU A 308 8.77 -15.62 -26.32
N ARG A 309 8.81 -14.30 -26.10
CA ARG A 309 9.94 -13.63 -25.44
C ARG A 309 10.21 -14.19 -24.05
N LEU A 310 9.18 -14.32 -23.21
CA LEU A 310 9.31 -14.87 -21.86
C LEU A 310 9.82 -16.31 -21.88
N ARG A 311 9.34 -17.16 -22.80
CA ARG A 311 9.85 -18.53 -22.98
C ARG A 311 11.30 -18.59 -23.43
N HIS A 312 11.76 -17.63 -24.24
CA HIS A 312 13.15 -17.55 -24.66
C HIS A 312 14.06 -17.03 -23.55
N ALA A 313 13.59 -16.10 -22.72
CA ALA A 313 14.34 -15.56 -21.60
C ALA A 313 14.50 -16.55 -20.43
N ALA A 314 13.60 -17.53 -20.32
CA ALA A 314 13.63 -18.59 -19.31
C ALA A 314 14.54 -19.79 -19.68
N LYS A 315 15.20 -19.76 -20.86
CA LYS A 315 16.18 -20.76 -21.31
C LYS A 315 17.60 -20.24 -21.10
#